data_AF-A0A2G7TDW6-F1
#
_entry.id   AF-A0A2G7TDW6-F1
#
_cell.length_a   1.000
_cell.length_b   1.000
_cell.length_c   1.000
_cell.angle_alpha   90.00
_cell.angle_beta   90.00
_cell.angle_gamma   90.00
#
_symmetry.space_group_name_H-M   'P 1'
#
loop_
_entity.id
_entity.type
_entity.pdbx_description
1 polymer ?
#
loop_
_entity_poly.entity_id
_entity_poly.type
_entity_poly.pdbx_seq_one_letter_code
_entity_poly.pdbx_strand_id
1 'polypeptide(L)'
;MRLQPKHLNFSVACLALLALPAAQALPMQDVGTSAGPQCVGLDINNSGHVVGACAESDGSSAGFVSLAPGSAADLARLSPGRNCNAAAITNSGQVVGSCLDGNSVSVGVFWNAATPATVQTLQPLTLDVRSMPTAFNQGGYVAGVSLSGSNTARPVMWRNNETTARALPAGLLGLNSTNCVPSDVDNFVVGGNMPGIVGNCPDNSGHPRPVYWSAAVLGGYMATALNLPLNAVFCRAKTVVNTRIMGYCDFGAQGGRTVVWLNSSSSPQVLSISSPPARNSGVDLNILGEVIGHYQLADGRSMPYYWNSQTGVIRDIPPLPGGMNARVVDIGDNGTVAGRSELGDGSSHAITWTPTGGTVDQGTLAGGENSTASALSQDGCYMTGKSEVTQLATHAFIQNLCAP
;
A
#
# COMPACT_ATOMS: atom_id res chain seq x y z
N MET A 1 70.95 -14.89 43.08
CA MET A 1 69.54 -14.45 43.00
C MET A 1 69.04 -14.70 41.58
N ARG A 2 68.14 -15.67 41.41
CA ARG A 2 67.52 -16.02 40.12
C ARG A 2 66.36 -15.07 39.83
N LEU A 3 66.33 -14.49 38.63
CA LEU A 3 65.13 -13.83 38.08
C LEU A 3 64.16 -14.91 37.58
N GLN A 4 62.91 -14.89 38.07
CA GLN A 4 61.84 -15.73 37.54
C GLN A 4 61.03 -14.98 36.47
N PRO A 5 60.65 -15.62 35.36
CA PRO A 5 59.71 -15.04 34.42
C PRO A 5 58.26 -15.21 34.92
N LYS A 6 57.48 -14.12 34.90
CA LYS A 6 56.03 -14.17 35.14
C LYS A 6 55.33 -14.73 33.90
N HIS A 7 54.69 -15.89 34.03
CA HIS A 7 53.77 -16.41 33.02
C HIS A 7 52.44 -15.62 33.09
N LEU A 8 52.05 -15.01 31.97
CA LEU A 8 50.72 -14.42 31.79
C LEU A 8 49.79 -15.51 31.26
N ASN A 9 48.85 -15.98 32.08
CA ASN A 9 47.80 -16.89 31.64
C ASN A 9 46.70 -16.08 30.94
N PHE A 10 46.56 -16.25 29.62
CA PHE A 10 45.39 -15.79 28.88
C PHE A 10 44.26 -16.83 29.09
N SER A 11 43.34 -16.54 30.01
CA SER A 11 42.07 -17.24 30.08
C SER A 11 41.17 -16.72 28.96
N VAL A 12 40.96 -17.54 27.93
CA VAL A 12 39.92 -17.32 26.92
C VAL A 12 38.57 -17.56 27.60
N ALA A 13 37.92 -16.48 28.04
CA ALA A 13 36.54 -16.53 28.48
C ALA A 13 35.65 -16.75 27.25
N CYS A 14 35.11 -17.95 27.13
CA CYS A 14 34.09 -18.27 26.14
C CYS A 14 32.81 -17.50 26.53
N LEU A 15 32.56 -16.34 25.94
CA LEU A 15 31.27 -15.66 26.04
C LEU A 15 30.25 -16.52 25.28
N ALA A 16 29.49 -17.32 26.01
CA ALA A 16 28.25 -17.87 25.48
C ALA A 16 27.31 -16.69 25.20
N LEU A 17 27.07 -16.38 23.92
CA LEU A 17 25.94 -15.54 23.53
C LEU A 17 24.67 -16.28 23.98
N LEU A 18 24.11 -15.85 25.12
CA LEU A 18 22.74 -16.19 25.46
C LEU A 18 21.86 -15.58 24.36
N ALA A 19 21.18 -16.44 23.60
CA ALA A 19 20.16 -15.99 22.67
C ALA A 19 19.13 -15.19 23.48
N LEU A 20 19.01 -13.90 23.17
CA LEU A 20 17.90 -13.10 23.67
C LEU A 20 16.61 -13.80 23.19
N PRO A 21 15.59 -13.95 24.05
CA PRO A 21 14.31 -14.47 23.59
C PRO A 21 13.85 -13.60 22.41
N ALA A 22 13.38 -14.24 21.34
CA ALA A 22 12.80 -13.53 20.21
C ALA A 22 11.73 -12.57 20.77
N ALA A 23 11.83 -11.28 20.43
CA ALA A 23 10.84 -10.30 20.85
C ALA A 23 9.46 -10.78 20.39
N GLN A 24 8.60 -11.13 21.34
CA GLN A 24 7.22 -11.51 21.04
C GLN A 24 6.44 -10.23 20.74
N ALA A 25 5.63 -10.25 19.68
CA ALA A 25 4.73 -9.14 19.40
C ALA A 25 3.75 -8.91 20.56
N LEU A 26 3.36 -7.65 20.79
CA LEU A 26 2.25 -7.33 21.68
C LEU A 26 0.97 -8.03 21.21
N PRO A 27 0.02 -8.34 22.11
CA PRO A 27 -1.23 -8.98 21.71
C PRO A 27 -2.01 -8.10 20.74
N MET A 28 -2.50 -8.72 19.67
CA MET A 28 -3.35 -8.10 18.66
C MET A 28 -4.65 -7.58 19.27
N GLN A 29 -5.05 -6.38 18.88
CA GLN A 29 -6.25 -5.72 19.41
C GLN A 29 -7.36 -5.67 18.37
N ASP A 30 -8.58 -5.99 18.80
CA ASP A 30 -9.76 -5.93 17.94
C ASP A 30 -10.18 -4.47 17.73
N VAL A 31 -10.49 -4.08 16.50
CA VAL A 31 -11.00 -2.72 16.22
C VAL A 31 -12.47 -2.55 16.61
N GLY A 32 -13.17 -3.65 16.90
CA GLY A 32 -14.60 -3.75 17.15
C GLY A 32 -15.38 -4.16 15.90
N THR A 33 -16.62 -4.60 16.11
CA THR A 33 -17.58 -4.93 15.04
C THR A 33 -18.83 -4.07 15.17
N SER A 34 -19.11 -3.26 14.15
CA SER A 34 -20.33 -2.45 14.08
C SER A 34 -21.39 -3.04 13.14
N ALA A 35 -20.96 -3.78 12.10
CA ALA A 35 -21.80 -4.20 10.97
C ALA A 35 -21.70 -5.70 10.57
N GLY A 36 -21.19 -6.58 11.44
CA GLY A 36 -21.19 -8.04 11.20
C GLY A 36 -19.94 -8.80 11.64
N PRO A 37 -19.93 -10.13 11.55
CA PRO A 37 -18.82 -10.98 12.04
C PRO A 37 -17.66 -11.16 11.04
N GLN A 38 -17.68 -10.47 9.90
CA GLN A 38 -16.73 -10.65 8.80
C GLN A 38 -16.20 -9.29 8.34
N CYS A 39 -15.28 -8.74 9.12
CA CYS A 39 -14.69 -7.42 8.92
C CYS A 39 -13.21 -7.52 8.52
N VAL A 40 -12.76 -6.59 7.67
CA VAL A 40 -11.37 -6.45 7.25
C VAL A 40 -10.96 -4.99 7.38
N GLY A 41 -9.84 -4.74 8.08
CA GLY A 41 -9.16 -3.45 8.07
C GLY A 41 -8.45 -3.28 6.74
N LEU A 42 -8.79 -2.23 5.99
CA LEU A 42 -8.28 -1.99 4.64
C LEU A 42 -7.21 -0.92 4.60
N ASP A 43 -7.26 0.05 5.52
CA ASP A 43 -6.25 1.10 5.63
C ASP A 43 -6.14 1.62 7.08
N ILE A 44 -4.98 2.18 7.41
CA ILE A 44 -4.66 2.71 8.73
C ILE A 44 -3.77 3.95 8.65
N ASN A 45 -4.08 4.99 9.42
CA ASN A 45 -3.26 6.20 9.47
C ASN A 45 -2.23 6.20 10.62
N ASN A 46 -1.35 7.21 10.68
CA ASN A 46 -0.31 7.34 11.70
C ASN A 46 -0.85 7.64 13.12
N SER A 47 -2.16 7.81 13.28
CA SER A 47 -2.83 7.90 14.59
C SER A 47 -3.41 6.56 15.03
N GLY A 48 -3.25 5.48 14.25
CA GLY A 48 -3.87 4.19 14.51
C GLY A 48 -5.38 4.19 14.23
N HIS A 49 -5.91 5.13 13.43
CA HIS A 49 -7.31 5.06 13.01
C HIS A 49 -7.42 4.08 11.84
N VAL A 50 -8.31 3.10 11.97
CA VAL A 50 -8.53 2.05 10.98
C VAL A 50 -9.80 2.33 10.21
N VAL A 51 -9.77 2.13 8.90
CA VAL A 51 -10.98 2.01 8.08
C VAL A 51 -11.01 0.67 7.39
N GLY A 52 -12.22 0.23 7.06
CA GLY A 52 -12.38 -1.07 6.43
C GLY A 52 -13.79 -1.33 5.98
N ALA A 53 -14.10 -2.60 5.79
CA ALA A 53 -15.43 -3.05 5.42
C ALA A 53 -15.82 -4.34 6.17
N CYS A 54 -17.11 -4.46 6.46
CA CYS A 54 -17.73 -5.63 7.07
C CYS A 54 -18.81 -6.19 6.14
N ALA A 55 -18.82 -7.51 5.96
CA ALA A 55 -19.91 -8.17 5.26
C ALA A 55 -21.14 -8.31 6.17
N GLU A 56 -22.29 -8.04 5.58
CA GLU A 56 -23.59 -7.98 6.23
C GLU A 56 -24.40 -9.26 5.99
N SER A 57 -25.41 -9.52 6.83
CA SER A 57 -26.27 -10.70 6.69
C SER A 57 -27.09 -10.71 5.40
N ASP A 58 -27.32 -9.55 4.80
CA ASP A 58 -28.04 -9.40 3.53
C ASP A 58 -27.13 -9.60 2.29
N GLY A 59 -25.85 -9.93 2.50
CA GLY A 59 -24.84 -10.08 1.46
C GLY A 59 -24.25 -8.76 0.97
N SER A 60 -24.67 -7.62 1.52
CA SER A 60 -24.04 -6.33 1.26
C SER A 60 -22.76 -6.14 2.09
N SER A 61 -22.07 -5.01 1.88
CA SER A 61 -20.88 -4.65 2.65
C SER A 61 -20.98 -3.21 3.16
N ALA A 62 -20.63 -3.01 4.43
CA ALA A 62 -20.63 -1.74 5.14
C ALA A 62 -19.22 -1.28 5.45
N GLY A 63 -18.88 -0.06 5.09
CA GLY A 63 -17.65 0.59 5.49
C GLY A 63 -17.72 0.97 6.96
N PHE A 64 -16.60 0.86 7.67
CA PHE A 64 -16.46 1.33 9.04
C PHE A 64 -15.24 2.24 9.19
N VAL A 65 -15.23 3.00 10.28
CA VAL A 65 -14.06 3.68 10.81
C VAL A 65 -13.93 3.37 12.30
N SER A 66 -12.71 3.18 12.79
CA SER A 66 -12.38 2.95 14.19
C SER A 66 -11.27 3.91 14.61
N LEU A 67 -11.52 4.73 15.63
CA LEU A 67 -10.57 5.74 16.12
C LEU A 67 -9.72 5.24 17.29
N ALA A 68 -10.03 4.05 17.80
CA ALA A 68 -9.37 3.35 18.88
C ALA A 68 -9.80 1.87 18.88
N PRO A 69 -9.02 0.95 19.47
CA PRO A 69 -9.45 -0.44 19.67
C PRO A 69 -10.86 -0.54 20.27
N GLY A 70 -11.71 -1.40 19.69
CA GLY A 70 -13.11 -1.60 20.09
C GLY A 70 -14.08 -0.46 19.77
N SER A 71 -13.69 0.57 19.01
CA SER A 71 -14.53 1.75 18.72
C SER A 71 -15.09 1.83 17.29
N ALA A 72 -15.15 0.71 16.56
CA ALA A 72 -15.69 0.67 15.21
C ALA A 72 -17.09 1.29 15.11
N ALA A 73 -17.26 2.19 14.15
CA ALA A 73 -18.51 2.87 13.82
C ALA A 73 -18.76 2.79 12.32
N ASP A 74 -20.01 2.55 11.94
CA ASP A 74 -20.41 2.46 10.55
C ASP A 74 -20.34 3.80 9.84
N LEU A 75 -19.83 3.77 8.61
CA LEU A 75 -19.86 4.89 7.69
C LEU A 75 -21.22 4.97 6.99
N ALA A 76 -21.75 6.18 6.87
CA ALA A 76 -23.03 6.42 6.19
C ALA A 76 -23.00 5.95 4.73
N ARG A 77 -24.13 5.42 4.27
CA ARG A 77 -24.32 4.91 2.91
C ARG A 77 -25.08 5.90 2.04
N LEU A 78 -24.83 5.88 0.72
CA LEU A 78 -25.64 6.63 -0.25
C LEU A 78 -27.05 6.06 -0.40
N SER A 79 -27.21 4.75 -0.20
CA SER A 79 -28.48 4.06 -0.31
C SER A 79 -28.51 2.88 0.67
N PRO A 80 -29.58 2.69 1.46
CA PRO A 80 -29.71 1.57 2.38
C PRO A 80 -29.57 0.20 1.67
N GLY A 81 -28.90 -0.77 2.31
CA GLY A 81 -28.70 -2.13 1.77
C GLY A 81 -27.77 -2.22 0.55
N ARG A 82 -27.08 -1.14 0.19
CA ARG A 82 -26.12 -1.10 -0.92
C ARG A 82 -24.69 -1.12 -0.41
N ASN A 83 -23.79 -1.73 -1.18
CA ASN A 83 -22.37 -1.81 -0.84
C ASN A 83 -21.77 -0.41 -0.78
N CYS A 84 -21.01 -0.15 0.28
CA CYS A 84 -20.41 1.16 0.52
C CYS A 84 -19.16 0.94 1.35
N ASN A 85 -18.00 0.92 0.70
CA ASN A 85 -16.76 0.47 1.32
C ASN A 85 -15.79 1.65 1.46
N ALA A 86 -15.18 1.79 2.63
CA ALA A 86 -13.99 2.60 2.78
C ALA A 86 -12.80 1.88 2.14
N ALA A 87 -11.88 2.64 1.57
CA ALA A 87 -10.65 2.13 0.98
C ALA A 87 -9.40 2.74 1.62
N ALA A 88 -9.53 3.92 2.22
CA ALA A 88 -8.40 4.76 2.57
C ALA A 88 -8.74 5.75 3.69
N ILE A 89 -7.79 6.04 4.56
CA ILE A 89 -7.88 7.07 5.60
C ILE A 89 -6.59 7.90 5.67
N THR A 90 -6.75 9.22 5.70
CA THR A 90 -5.64 10.14 5.85
C THR A 90 -5.30 10.41 7.32
N ASN A 91 -4.11 10.94 7.56
CA ASN A 91 -3.71 11.46 8.87
C ASN A 91 -4.61 12.60 9.39
N SER A 92 -5.31 13.31 8.51
CA SER A 92 -6.31 14.31 8.88
C SER A 92 -7.71 13.73 9.19
N GLY A 93 -7.90 12.42 9.02
CA GLY A 93 -9.17 11.74 9.23
C GLY A 93 -10.16 11.86 8.07
N GLN A 94 -9.70 12.22 6.86
CA GLN A 94 -10.52 12.08 5.67
C GLN A 94 -10.53 10.61 5.24
N VAL A 95 -11.72 10.05 5.02
CA VAL A 95 -11.88 8.67 4.55
C VAL A 95 -12.36 8.70 3.11
N VAL A 96 -11.75 7.91 2.23
CA VAL A 96 -12.12 7.83 0.80
C VAL A 96 -12.53 6.41 0.48
N GLY A 97 -13.51 6.26 -0.42
CA GLY A 97 -13.99 4.96 -0.83
C GLY A 97 -15.00 5.02 -1.97
N SER A 98 -15.81 3.98 -2.08
CA SER A 98 -16.80 3.84 -3.15
C SER A 98 -18.11 3.28 -2.61
N CYS A 99 -19.23 3.85 -3.06
CA CYS A 99 -20.56 3.39 -2.71
C CYS A 99 -21.43 3.21 -3.92
N LEU A 100 -22.28 2.19 -3.88
CA LEU A 100 -23.34 1.99 -4.85
C LEU A 100 -24.50 2.95 -4.53
N ASP A 101 -24.97 3.65 -5.55
CA ASP A 101 -26.18 4.47 -5.48
C ASP A 101 -27.46 3.61 -5.58
N GLY A 102 -28.63 4.26 -5.65
CA GLY A 102 -29.92 3.58 -5.78
C GLY A 102 -30.03 2.70 -7.04
N ASN A 103 -29.26 3.02 -8.09
CA ASN A 103 -29.23 2.31 -9.37
C ASN A 103 -28.10 1.29 -9.46
N SER A 104 -27.43 0.97 -8.33
CA SER A 104 -26.27 0.07 -8.28
C SER A 104 -25.07 0.57 -9.09
N VAL A 105 -24.94 1.88 -9.29
CA VAL A 105 -23.76 2.50 -9.90
C VAL A 105 -22.77 2.82 -8.79
N SER A 106 -21.53 2.32 -8.94
CA SER A 106 -20.43 2.69 -8.04
C SER A 106 -20.00 4.13 -8.27
N VAL A 107 -19.97 4.91 -7.20
CA VAL A 107 -19.58 6.32 -7.17
C VAL A 107 -18.51 6.53 -6.10
N GLY A 108 -17.49 7.32 -6.44
CA GLY A 108 -16.49 7.79 -5.48
C GLY A 108 -17.13 8.63 -4.38
N VAL A 109 -16.76 8.35 -3.14
CA VAL A 109 -17.26 9.09 -1.98
C VAL A 109 -16.13 9.41 -1.02
N PHE A 110 -16.40 10.37 -0.13
CA PHE A 110 -15.57 10.57 1.05
C PHE A 110 -16.44 10.79 2.30
N TRP A 111 -15.83 10.52 3.45
CA TRP A 111 -16.36 10.78 4.78
C TRP A 111 -15.33 11.54 5.62
N ASN A 112 -15.80 12.12 6.72
CA ASN A 112 -14.94 12.56 7.79
C ASN A 112 -15.04 11.53 8.94
N ALA A 113 -13.90 11.00 9.36
CA ALA A 113 -13.79 9.98 10.40
C ALA A 113 -14.40 10.43 11.75
N ALA A 114 -14.38 11.73 12.04
CA ALA A 114 -15.00 12.29 13.25
C ALA A 114 -16.53 12.42 13.13
N THR A 115 -17.08 12.39 11.92
CA THR A 115 -18.53 12.49 11.65
C THR A 115 -18.98 11.42 10.64
N PRO A 116 -18.88 10.12 10.98
CA PRO A 116 -19.06 9.01 10.04
C PRO A 116 -20.49 8.90 9.48
N ALA A 117 -21.47 9.53 10.13
CA ALA A 117 -22.86 9.57 9.70
C ALA A 117 -23.15 10.45 8.46
N THR A 118 -22.14 11.15 7.91
CA THR A 118 -22.30 11.97 6.70
C THR A 118 -21.41 11.45 5.57
N VAL A 119 -22.03 11.14 4.43
CA VAL A 119 -21.33 10.73 3.19
C VAL A 119 -21.47 11.82 2.14
N GLN A 120 -20.40 12.08 1.40
CA GLN A 120 -20.39 13.02 0.28
C GLN A 120 -19.86 12.36 -0.98
N THR A 121 -20.45 12.67 -2.13
CA THR A 121 -20.01 12.16 -3.42
C THR A 121 -18.90 13.02 -4.01
N LEU A 122 -17.84 12.38 -4.47
CA LEU A 122 -16.80 13.00 -5.30
C LEU A 122 -17.42 13.29 -6.67
N GLN A 123 -17.64 14.55 -7.01
CA GLN A 123 -18.30 14.93 -8.25
C GLN A 123 -17.40 14.60 -9.45
N PRO A 124 -17.94 14.04 -10.54
CA PRO A 124 -17.21 13.91 -11.80
C PRO A 124 -17.02 15.28 -12.47
N LEU A 125 -16.27 15.30 -13.58
CA LEU A 125 -16.24 16.46 -14.48
C LEU A 125 -17.64 16.73 -15.05
N THR A 126 -17.89 17.96 -15.47
CA THR A 126 -19.13 18.32 -16.17
C THR A 126 -19.36 17.39 -17.37
N LEU A 127 -20.60 16.90 -17.52
CA LEU A 127 -21.06 15.93 -18.54
C LEU A 127 -20.67 14.46 -18.31
N ASP A 128 -19.80 14.17 -17.34
CA ASP A 128 -19.54 12.80 -16.92
C ASP A 128 -20.55 12.35 -15.87
N VAL A 129 -20.71 11.03 -15.74
CA VAL A 129 -21.81 10.43 -14.98
C VAL A 129 -21.39 9.84 -13.63
N ARG A 130 -20.10 9.54 -13.44
CA ARG A 130 -19.58 9.05 -12.16
C ARG A 130 -18.08 9.27 -12.00
N SER A 131 -17.63 9.26 -10.76
CA SER A 131 -16.23 9.29 -10.37
C SER A 131 -15.78 7.94 -9.83
N MET A 132 -14.49 7.64 -9.98
CA MET A 132 -13.85 6.49 -9.36
C MET A 132 -12.48 6.92 -8.81
N PRO A 133 -12.33 7.09 -7.49
CA PRO A 133 -11.04 7.35 -6.88
C PRO A 133 -10.15 6.12 -7.04
N THR A 134 -8.88 6.33 -7.31
CA THR A 134 -7.89 5.25 -7.50
C THR A 134 -6.66 5.42 -6.62
N ALA A 135 -6.43 6.62 -6.10
CA ALA A 135 -5.31 6.94 -5.24
C ALA A 135 -5.65 8.11 -4.32
N PHE A 136 -4.91 8.20 -3.22
CA PHE A 136 -5.03 9.28 -2.25
C PHE A 136 -3.66 9.51 -1.61
N ASN A 137 -3.51 10.63 -0.90
CA ASN A 137 -2.34 10.89 -0.08
C ASN A 137 -2.75 11.28 1.36
N GLN A 138 -1.78 11.32 2.26
CA GLN A 138 -1.99 11.66 3.66
C GLN A 138 -2.41 13.13 3.89
N GLY A 139 -2.26 13.99 2.88
CA GLY A 139 -2.72 15.37 2.88
C GLY A 139 -4.20 15.55 2.52
N GLY A 140 -4.94 14.49 2.17
CA GLY A 140 -6.35 14.55 1.75
C GLY A 140 -6.56 14.77 0.25
N TYR A 141 -5.51 14.71 -0.57
CA TYR A 141 -5.66 14.78 -2.01
C TYR A 141 -6.05 13.41 -2.54
N VAL A 142 -7.01 13.39 -3.45
CA VAL A 142 -7.49 12.16 -4.09
C VAL A 142 -7.26 12.29 -5.60
N ALA A 143 -6.76 11.25 -6.23
CA ALA A 143 -6.72 11.13 -7.67
C ALA A 143 -7.58 9.96 -8.14
N GLY A 144 -8.02 10.04 -9.38
CA GLY A 144 -8.89 9.01 -9.95
C GLY A 144 -9.33 9.36 -11.35
N VAL A 145 -10.48 8.83 -11.72
CA VAL A 145 -11.07 9.08 -13.03
C VAL A 145 -12.50 9.60 -12.92
N SER A 146 -12.81 10.50 -13.84
CA SER A 146 -14.19 10.88 -14.20
C SER A 146 -14.59 10.05 -15.42
N LEU A 147 -15.78 9.45 -15.36
CA LEU A 147 -16.25 8.49 -16.37
C LEU A 147 -17.45 9.04 -17.13
N SER A 148 -17.36 9.06 -18.46
CA SER A 148 -18.49 9.37 -19.32
C SER A 148 -19.57 8.28 -19.27
N GLY A 149 -20.74 8.56 -19.85
CA GLY A 149 -21.80 7.54 -20.01
C GLY A 149 -21.37 6.32 -20.83
N SER A 150 -20.32 6.44 -21.64
CA SER A 150 -19.71 5.33 -22.42
C SER A 150 -18.51 4.68 -21.72
N ASN A 151 -18.28 4.97 -20.43
CA ASN A 151 -17.12 4.51 -19.65
C ASN A 151 -15.76 4.98 -20.17
N THR A 152 -15.70 6.10 -20.88
CA THR A 152 -14.41 6.72 -21.22
C THR A 152 -13.88 7.43 -19.99
N ALA A 153 -12.70 7.03 -19.52
CA ALA A 153 -12.07 7.61 -18.33
C ALA A 153 -11.28 8.88 -18.67
N ARG A 154 -11.42 9.90 -17.83
CA ARG A 154 -10.60 11.12 -17.84
C ARG A 154 -9.90 11.26 -16.48
N PRO A 155 -8.57 11.42 -16.45
CA PRO A 155 -7.85 11.51 -15.19
C PRO A 155 -8.19 12.82 -14.48
N VAL A 156 -8.46 12.74 -13.19
CA VAL A 156 -8.87 13.86 -12.35
C VAL A 156 -8.22 13.79 -10.98
N MET A 157 -8.27 14.92 -10.27
CA MET A 157 -7.93 15.01 -8.86
C MET A 157 -8.99 15.81 -8.11
N TRP A 158 -9.19 15.48 -6.83
CA TRP A 158 -9.96 16.22 -5.83
C TRP A 158 -9.02 16.70 -4.73
N ARG A 159 -9.17 17.96 -4.31
CA ARG A 159 -8.34 18.53 -3.24
C ARG A 159 -8.85 18.05 -1.89
N ASN A 160 -8.02 18.24 -0.87
CA ASN A 160 -8.42 18.00 0.52
C ASN A 160 -9.74 18.71 0.85
N ASN A 161 -10.71 17.94 1.34
CA ASN A 161 -12.07 18.38 1.68
C ASN A 161 -12.85 19.06 0.54
N GLU A 162 -12.48 18.85 -0.73
CA GLU A 162 -13.25 19.32 -1.89
C GLU A 162 -13.87 18.13 -2.64
N THR A 163 -15.10 18.30 -3.14
CA THR A 163 -15.78 17.29 -3.98
C THR A 163 -15.68 17.58 -5.48
N THR A 164 -15.17 18.75 -5.88
CA THR A 164 -15.13 19.16 -7.28
C THR A 164 -13.93 18.54 -8.00
N ALA A 165 -14.18 17.74 -9.04
CA ALA A 165 -13.12 17.19 -9.87
C ALA A 165 -12.37 18.29 -10.65
N ARG A 166 -11.05 18.13 -10.72
CA ARG A 166 -10.15 18.95 -11.54
C ARG A 166 -9.42 18.04 -12.52
N ALA A 167 -9.49 18.36 -13.81
CA ALA A 167 -8.89 17.54 -14.84
C ALA A 167 -7.35 17.55 -14.75
N LEU A 168 -6.74 16.38 -14.93
CA LEU A 168 -5.31 16.22 -15.16
C LEU A 168 -5.07 16.20 -16.68
N PRO A 169 -4.17 17.04 -17.23
CA PRO A 169 -3.95 17.09 -18.66
C PRO A 169 -3.20 15.86 -19.15
N ALA A 170 -3.50 15.40 -20.37
CA ALA A 170 -2.73 14.33 -21.05
C ALA A 170 -2.27 14.73 -22.47
N GLY A 171 -2.77 15.86 -22.98
CA GLY A 171 -2.93 16.14 -24.42
C GLY A 171 -1.72 16.63 -25.23
N LEU A 172 -0.48 16.44 -24.78
CA LEU A 172 0.71 16.84 -25.57
C LEU A 172 1.83 15.77 -25.59
N LEU A 173 1.50 14.53 -25.23
CA LEU A 173 2.48 13.46 -25.08
C LEU A 173 2.50 12.45 -26.25
N GLY A 174 1.71 12.67 -27.30
CA GLY A 174 1.49 11.65 -28.35
C GLY A 174 0.78 10.38 -27.83
N LEU A 175 0.15 10.48 -26.66
CA LEU A 175 -0.63 9.43 -26.01
C LEU A 175 -2.13 9.67 -26.22
N ASN A 176 -2.94 8.65 -25.96
CA ASN A 176 -4.38 8.86 -25.89
C ASN A 176 -4.69 9.78 -24.70
N SER A 177 -5.45 10.85 -24.96
CA SER A 177 -5.86 11.80 -23.92
C SER A 177 -6.96 11.26 -23.01
N THR A 178 -7.50 10.08 -23.35
CA THR A 178 -8.53 9.36 -22.60
C THR A 178 -8.01 8.01 -22.12
N ASN A 179 -8.66 7.48 -21.09
CA ASN A 179 -8.29 6.24 -20.40
C ASN A 179 -6.94 6.27 -19.69
N CYS A 180 -6.45 7.47 -19.37
CA CYS A 180 -5.41 7.66 -18.37
C CYS A 180 -5.98 7.43 -16.98
N VAL A 181 -5.29 6.63 -16.17
CA VAL A 181 -5.71 6.30 -14.80
C VAL A 181 -4.59 6.65 -13.82
N PRO A 182 -4.82 7.60 -12.89
CA PRO A 182 -3.90 7.84 -11.78
C PRO A 182 -3.71 6.59 -10.94
N SER A 183 -2.49 6.38 -10.44
CA SER A 183 -2.12 5.19 -9.66
C SER A 183 -1.66 5.54 -8.26
N ASP A 184 -1.07 6.73 -8.08
CA ASP A 184 -0.69 7.20 -6.74
C ASP A 184 -0.58 8.74 -6.67
N VAL A 185 -0.69 9.29 -5.47
CA VAL A 185 -0.58 10.73 -5.16
C VAL A 185 0.51 10.92 -4.11
N ASP A 186 1.50 11.72 -4.45
CA ASP A 186 2.65 11.98 -3.58
C ASP A 186 2.20 12.70 -2.29
N ASN A 187 2.70 12.27 -1.14
CA ASN A 187 2.49 12.95 0.14
C ASN A 187 3.17 14.34 0.16
N PHE A 188 4.17 14.55 -0.69
CA PHE A 188 4.89 15.82 -0.79
C PHE A 188 4.18 16.79 -1.75
N VAL A 189 3.81 17.95 -1.23
CA VAL A 189 3.15 19.01 -2.01
C VAL A 189 4.19 20.03 -2.46
N VAL A 190 4.41 20.14 -3.77
CA VAL A 190 5.30 21.14 -4.37
C VAL A 190 4.47 22.32 -4.86
N GLY A 191 4.85 23.55 -4.50
CA GLY A 191 4.31 24.77 -5.14
C GLY A 191 2.89 25.19 -4.76
N GLY A 192 2.41 24.87 -3.56
CA GLY A 192 1.16 25.46 -3.02
C GLY A 192 -0.13 24.73 -3.43
N ASN A 193 -0.31 23.51 -2.90
CA ASN A 193 -1.52 22.66 -2.98
C ASN A 193 -1.69 21.79 -4.25
N MET A 194 -0.60 21.41 -4.91
CA MET A 194 -0.61 20.45 -6.02
C MET A 194 0.45 19.37 -5.79
N PRO A 195 0.09 18.20 -5.21
CA PRO A 195 1.02 17.08 -5.06
C PRO A 195 1.47 16.53 -6.42
N GLY A 196 2.62 15.86 -6.45
CA GLY A 196 2.96 15.00 -7.59
C GLY A 196 1.92 13.89 -7.71
N ILE A 197 1.50 13.54 -8.93
CA ILE A 197 0.59 12.42 -9.17
C ILE A 197 1.23 11.55 -10.24
N VAL A 198 1.20 10.24 -10.07
CA VAL A 198 1.65 9.32 -11.10
C VAL A 198 0.49 8.47 -11.58
N GLY A 199 0.54 8.03 -12.84
CA GLY A 199 -0.45 7.14 -13.41
C GLY A 199 -0.05 6.63 -14.78
N ASN A 200 -1.02 6.06 -15.48
CA ASN A 200 -0.77 5.31 -16.70
C ASN A 200 -1.76 5.67 -17.79
N CYS A 201 -1.25 6.07 -18.96
CA CYS A 201 -2.03 6.43 -20.15
C CYS A 201 -1.77 5.44 -21.30
N PRO A 202 -2.77 5.02 -22.08
CA PRO A 202 -2.54 4.15 -23.23
C PRO A 202 -1.87 4.90 -24.38
N ASP A 203 -0.90 4.25 -25.03
CA ASP A 203 -0.37 4.66 -26.33
C ASP A 203 -1.26 4.17 -27.49
N ASN A 204 -0.84 4.43 -28.72
CA ASN A 204 -1.58 4.06 -29.93
C ASN A 204 -1.70 2.53 -30.15
N SER A 205 -0.88 1.74 -29.47
CA SER A 205 -0.95 0.27 -29.46
C SER A 205 -1.79 -0.26 -28.30
N GLY A 206 -2.34 0.62 -27.45
CA GLY A 206 -3.08 0.26 -26.24
C GLY A 206 -2.18 -0.15 -25.08
N HIS A 207 -0.86 -0.02 -25.21
CA HIS A 207 0.07 -0.31 -24.13
C HIS A 207 0.09 0.86 -23.14
N PRO A 208 0.19 0.58 -21.82
CA PRO A 208 0.27 1.62 -20.82
C PRO A 208 1.62 2.34 -20.90
N ARG A 209 1.58 3.65 -20.69
CA ARG A 209 2.73 4.53 -20.59
C ARG A 209 2.66 5.29 -19.26
N PRO A 210 3.71 5.22 -18.44
CA PRO A 210 3.74 5.93 -17.17
C PRO A 210 3.83 7.44 -17.41
N VAL A 211 2.99 8.19 -16.68
CA VAL A 211 2.91 9.65 -16.73
C VAL A 211 3.00 10.20 -15.32
N TYR A 212 3.75 11.29 -15.17
CA TYR A 212 3.83 12.07 -13.95
C TYR A 212 3.20 13.45 -14.18
N TRP A 213 2.21 13.78 -13.35
CA TRP A 213 1.60 15.10 -13.29
C TRP A 213 2.23 15.90 -12.14
N SER A 214 2.65 17.13 -12.45
CA SER A 214 3.23 18.04 -11.47
C SER A 214 2.72 19.46 -11.64
N ALA A 215 2.91 20.30 -10.63
CA ALA A 215 2.55 21.71 -10.66
C ALA A 215 3.22 22.46 -11.82
N ALA A 216 2.42 23.18 -12.62
CA ALA A 216 2.90 24.07 -13.67
C ALA A 216 3.10 25.51 -13.16
N VAL A 217 4.02 26.24 -13.78
CA VAL A 217 4.38 27.64 -13.39
C VAL A 217 3.18 28.59 -13.43
N LEU A 218 2.24 28.40 -14.36
CA LEU A 218 1.07 29.27 -14.54
C LEU A 218 -0.17 28.81 -13.74
N GLY A 219 0.01 27.87 -12.82
CA GLY A 219 -1.10 27.22 -12.11
C GLY A 219 -1.70 26.06 -12.90
N GLY A 220 -2.14 25.03 -12.19
CA GLY A 220 -2.61 23.77 -12.76
C GLY A 220 -1.52 22.71 -12.88
N TYR A 221 -1.87 21.59 -13.50
CA TYR A 221 -0.94 20.47 -13.72
C TYR A 221 -0.31 20.52 -15.10
N MET A 222 0.88 19.96 -15.21
CA MET A 222 1.51 19.56 -16.46
C MET A 222 1.88 18.08 -16.41
N ALA A 223 1.77 17.40 -17.54
CA ALA A 223 2.06 15.97 -17.65
C ALA A 223 3.41 15.73 -18.31
N THR A 224 4.16 14.76 -17.80
CA THR A 224 5.44 14.29 -18.35
C THR A 224 5.40 12.77 -18.48
N ALA A 225 5.64 12.24 -19.67
CA ALA A 225 5.80 10.80 -19.84
C ALA A 225 7.16 10.35 -19.28
N LEU A 226 7.21 9.27 -18.50
CA LEU A 226 8.48 8.79 -17.96
C LEU A 226 9.29 8.05 -19.04
N ASN A 227 10.61 8.14 -18.92
CA ASN A 227 11.53 7.40 -19.77
C ASN A 227 11.37 5.89 -19.58
N LEU A 228 11.38 5.12 -20.66
CA LEU A 228 11.34 3.66 -20.57
C LEU A 228 12.75 3.08 -20.62
N PRO A 229 13.03 1.96 -19.94
CA PRO A 229 14.27 1.21 -20.16
C PRO A 229 14.38 0.75 -21.61
N LEU A 230 15.61 0.58 -22.09
CA LEU A 230 15.86 0.00 -23.42
C LEU A 230 15.22 -1.40 -23.50
N ASN A 231 14.57 -1.70 -24.62
CA ASN A 231 13.87 -2.97 -24.90
C ASN A 231 12.63 -3.27 -24.04
N ALA A 232 12.16 -2.33 -23.22
CA ALA A 232 10.86 -2.49 -22.57
C ALA A 232 9.74 -2.39 -23.62
N VAL A 233 8.80 -3.34 -23.58
CA VAL A 233 7.58 -3.33 -24.41
C VAL A 233 6.62 -2.25 -23.91
N PHE A 234 6.39 -2.23 -22.60
CA PHE A 234 5.62 -1.19 -21.92
C PHE A 234 6.05 -1.09 -20.46
N CYS A 235 5.67 0.01 -19.81
CA CYS A 235 5.83 0.14 -18.37
C CYS A 235 4.56 0.71 -17.73
N ARG A 236 4.41 0.50 -16.43
CA ARG A 236 3.39 1.12 -15.60
C ARG A 236 4.04 1.72 -14.38
N ALA A 237 3.65 2.94 -14.01
CA ALA A 237 3.95 3.49 -12.70
C ALA A 237 2.94 2.97 -11.69
N LYS A 238 3.37 2.79 -10.43
CA LYS A 238 2.52 2.29 -9.36
C LYS A 238 2.44 3.27 -8.20
N THR A 239 3.57 3.64 -7.62
CA THR A 239 3.67 4.49 -6.41
C THR A 239 4.63 5.65 -6.67
N VAL A 240 4.40 6.78 -6.00
CA VAL A 240 5.25 7.96 -6.00
C VAL A 240 5.46 8.50 -4.59
N VAL A 241 6.73 8.63 -4.20
CA VAL A 241 7.11 9.19 -2.91
C VAL A 241 8.27 10.17 -3.11
N ASN A 242 8.03 11.44 -2.79
CA ASN A 242 9.00 12.52 -2.93
C ASN A 242 9.67 12.52 -4.32
N THR A 243 8.84 12.58 -5.37
CA THR A 243 9.22 12.50 -6.79
C THR A 243 9.82 11.18 -7.27
N ARG A 244 10.23 10.27 -6.37
CA ARG A 244 10.69 8.93 -6.73
C ARG A 244 9.49 8.07 -7.07
N ILE A 245 9.56 7.36 -8.19
CA ILE A 245 8.44 6.59 -8.71
C ILE A 245 8.89 5.14 -8.80
N MET A 246 8.13 4.21 -8.24
CA MET A 246 8.29 2.78 -8.49
C MET A 246 7.20 2.29 -9.44
N GLY A 247 7.58 1.34 -10.30
CA GLY A 247 6.66 0.71 -11.22
C GLY A 247 7.16 -0.63 -11.73
N TYR A 248 6.57 -1.05 -12.84
CA TYR A 248 6.81 -2.32 -13.51
C TYR A 248 7.05 -2.08 -15.00
N CYS A 249 8.04 -2.77 -15.57
CA CYS A 249 8.26 -2.81 -17.01
C CYS A 249 8.24 -4.24 -17.53
N ASP A 250 7.59 -4.44 -18.67
CA ASP A 250 7.56 -5.72 -19.37
C ASP A 250 8.64 -5.77 -20.46
N PHE A 251 9.39 -6.88 -20.53
CA PHE A 251 10.45 -7.11 -21.51
C PHE A 251 10.15 -8.32 -22.42
N GLY A 252 8.86 -8.58 -22.68
CA GLY A 252 8.38 -9.68 -23.51
C GLY A 252 8.76 -11.04 -22.95
N ALA A 253 9.47 -11.85 -23.75
CA ALA A 253 9.91 -13.18 -23.35
C ALA A 253 10.80 -13.18 -22.09
N GLN A 254 11.54 -12.09 -21.84
CA GLN A 254 12.38 -11.95 -20.65
C GLN A 254 11.57 -11.71 -19.36
N GLY A 255 10.30 -11.32 -19.50
CA GLY A 255 9.39 -11.08 -18.40
C GLY A 255 9.50 -9.71 -17.75
N GLY A 256 8.71 -9.55 -16.70
CA GLY A 256 8.51 -8.30 -16.00
C GLY A 256 9.55 -7.98 -14.94
N ARG A 257 9.89 -6.70 -14.78
CA ARG A 257 10.83 -6.23 -13.76
C ARG A 257 10.31 -4.98 -13.07
N THR A 258 10.61 -4.89 -11.79
CA THR A 258 10.44 -3.69 -10.99
C THR A 258 11.42 -2.64 -11.46
N VAL A 259 10.95 -1.41 -11.55
CA VAL A 259 11.75 -0.26 -11.96
C VAL A 259 11.53 0.89 -11.01
N VAL A 260 12.57 1.71 -10.83
CA VAL A 260 12.52 2.94 -10.03
C VAL A 260 13.05 4.10 -10.87
N TRP A 261 12.25 5.14 -11.02
CA TRP A 261 12.67 6.45 -11.51
C TRP A 261 12.97 7.33 -10.29
N LEU A 262 14.14 7.98 -10.29
CA LEU A 262 14.49 8.93 -9.21
C LEU A 262 13.66 10.21 -9.29
N ASN A 263 13.23 10.58 -10.49
CA ASN A 263 12.29 11.67 -10.77
C ASN A 263 11.74 11.52 -12.20
N SER A 264 10.84 12.41 -12.60
CA SER A 264 10.14 12.39 -13.89
C SER A 264 11.05 12.46 -15.14
N SER A 265 12.28 12.93 -14.99
CA SER A 265 13.26 13.06 -16.08
C SER A 265 14.37 12.01 -16.07
N SER A 266 14.46 11.22 -15.00
CA SER A 266 15.52 10.23 -14.82
C SER A 266 15.37 9.03 -15.76
N SER A 267 16.49 8.39 -16.10
CA SER A 267 16.46 7.03 -16.65
C SER A 267 16.11 6.04 -15.53
N PRO A 268 15.19 5.09 -15.75
CA PRO A 268 14.80 4.13 -14.73
C PRO A 268 15.94 3.18 -14.38
N GLN A 269 16.11 2.93 -13.08
CA GLN A 269 16.85 1.79 -12.57
C GLN A 269 15.98 0.53 -12.71
N VAL A 270 16.54 -0.56 -13.22
CA VAL A 270 15.84 -1.84 -13.38
C VAL A 270 16.36 -2.84 -12.37
N LEU A 271 15.49 -3.36 -11.52
CA LEU A 271 15.87 -4.40 -10.56
C LEU A 271 16.15 -5.71 -11.31
N SER A 272 17.42 -6.13 -11.27
CA SER A 272 17.91 -7.38 -11.84
C SER A 272 18.42 -8.28 -10.72
N ILE A 273 17.81 -9.45 -10.56
CA ILE A 273 18.15 -10.42 -9.52
C ILE A 273 18.82 -11.63 -10.19
N SER A 274 20.08 -11.91 -9.86
CA SER A 274 20.84 -13.01 -10.46
C SER A 274 20.58 -14.35 -9.74
N SER A 275 19.91 -15.28 -10.46
CA SER A 275 19.97 -16.76 -10.32
C SER A 275 18.92 -17.56 -9.52
N PRO A 276 17.87 -18.05 -10.22
CA PRO A 276 17.16 -17.32 -11.25
C PRO A 276 15.87 -16.79 -10.63
N PRO A 277 15.77 -15.46 -10.51
CA PRO A 277 14.48 -14.83 -10.80
C PRO A 277 14.60 -13.90 -12.01
N ALA A 278 14.04 -14.32 -13.15
CA ALA A 278 13.94 -13.47 -14.34
C ALA A 278 12.78 -12.46 -14.24
N ARG A 279 11.84 -12.72 -13.32
CA ARG A 279 10.59 -11.96 -13.16
C ARG A 279 10.46 -11.46 -11.73
N ASN A 280 10.24 -10.16 -11.58
CA ASN A 280 9.93 -9.54 -10.30
C ASN A 280 8.95 -8.39 -10.46
N SER A 281 8.20 -8.10 -9.41
CA SER A 281 7.25 -6.99 -9.35
C SER A 281 7.29 -6.31 -7.98
N GLY A 282 7.32 -4.98 -7.99
CA GLY A 282 7.28 -4.15 -6.80
C GLY A 282 5.86 -4.09 -6.23
N VAL A 283 5.78 -4.12 -4.91
CA VAL A 283 4.54 -3.91 -4.17
C VAL A 283 4.47 -2.47 -3.72
N ASP A 284 5.48 -1.97 -3.02
CA ASP A 284 5.45 -0.63 -2.46
C ASP A 284 6.86 -0.02 -2.29
N LEU A 285 6.91 1.28 -2.06
CA LEU A 285 8.12 2.11 -1.97
C LEU A 285 7.98 3.13 -0.83
N ASN A 286 8.96 3.19 0.08
CA ASN A 286 8.98 4.22 1.12
C ASN A 286 9.86 5.43 0.78
N ILE A 287 9.87 6.44 1.66
CA ILE A 287 10.64 7.69 1.49
C ILE A 287 12.15 7.48 1.39
N LEU A 288 12.68 6.39 1.93
CA LEU A 288 14.10 6.04 1.90
C LEU A 288 14.51 5.39 0.57
N GLY A 289 13.57 5.20 -0.36
CA GLY A 289 13.84 4.53 -1.62
C GLY A 289 13.95 3.01 -1.48
N GLU A 290 13.38 2.45 -0.42
CA GLU A 290 13.31 1.02 -0.18
C GLU A 290 12.05 0.47 -0.83
N VAL A 291 12.22 -0.57 -1.63
CA VAL A 291 11.17 -1.23 -2.38
C VAL A 291 10.96 -2.62 -1.81
N ILE A 292 9.71 -2.97 -1.54
CA ILE A 292 9.33 -4.36 -1.32
C ILE A 292 8.67 -4.92 -2.56
N GLY A 293 8.75 -6.23 -2.74
CA GLY A 293 8.09 -6.87 -3.86
C GLY A 293 8.19 -8.37 -3.81
N HIS A 294 7.91 -8.99 -4.96
CA HIS A 294 7.94 -10.43 -5.12
C HIS A 294 8.75 -10.78 -6.37
N TYR A 295 9.49 -11.88 -6.32
CA TYR A 295 10.08 -12.49 -7.50
C TYR A 295 9.69 -13.97 -7.60
N GLN A 296 9.74 -14.51 -8.81
CA GLN A 296 9.40 -15.91 -9.06
C GLN A 296 10.66 -16.78 -9.05
N LEU A 297 10.67 -17.80 -8.21
CA LEU A 297 11.70 -18.83 -8.14
C LEU A 297 11.57 -19.83 -9.29
N ALA A 298 12.63 -20.61 -9.53
CA ALA A 298 12.67 -21.63 -10.58
C ALA A 298 11.58 -22.71 -10.43
N ASP A 299 11.18 -23.01 -9.19
CA ASP A 299 10.14 -23.98 -8.85
C ASP A 299 8.71 -23.39 -8.95
N GLY A 300 8.59 -22.14 -9.38
CA GLY A 300 7.32 -21.43 -9.55
C GLY A 300 6.83 -20.70 -8.30
N ARG A 301 7.46 -20.91 -7.13
CA ARG A 301 7.08 -20.20 -5.90
C ARG A 301 7.38 -18.71 -5.99
N SER A 302 6.61 -17.91 -5.26
CA SER A 302 6.83 -16.48 -5.13
C SER A 302 7.60 -16.18 -3.85
N MET A 303 8.72 -15.48 -3.95
CA MET A 303 9.54 -15.09 -2.82
C MET A 303 9.48 -13.57 -2.64
N PRO A 304 9.11 -13.07 -1.45
CA PRO A 304 9.17 -11.65 -1.19
C PRO A 304 10.61 -11.15 -1.04
N TYR A 305 10.86 -9.93 -1.50
CA TYR A 305 12.15 -9.29 -1.42
C TYR A 305 12.03 -7.87 -0.85
N TYR A 306 13.14 -7.42 -0.27
CA TYR A 306 13.46 -6.03 0.01
C TYR A 306 14.60 -5.59 -0.92
N TRP A 307 14.49 -4.39 -1.50
CA TRP A 307 15.50 -3.79 -2.34
C TRP A 307 15.69 -2.31 -1.98
N ASN A 308 16.90 -1.96 -1.56
CA ASN A 308 17.28 -0.56 -1.40
C ASN A 308 17.75 0.00 -2.74
N SER A 309 16.91 0.80 -3.41
CA SER A 309 17.21 1.31 -4.76
C SER A 309 18.38 2.30 -4.81
N GLN A 310 18.79 2.86 -3.67
CA GLN A 310 19.91 3.79 -3.59
C GLN A 310 21.26 3.07 -3.54
N THR A 311 21.33 1.96 -2.79
CA THR A 311 22.56 1.19 -2.57
C THR A 311 22.66 -0.06 -3.46
N GLY A 312 21.55 -0.49 -4.04
CA GLY A 312 21.46 -1.74 -4.81
C GLY A 312 21.39 -3.00 -3.94
N VAL A 313 21.35 -2.88 -2.62
CA VAL A 313 21.27 -4.02 -1.69
C VAL A 313 19.90 -4.70 -1.82
N ILE A 314 19.91 -6.01 -2.01
CA ILE A 314 18.71 -6.86 -2.09
C ILE A 314 18.78 -7.88 -0.97
N ARG A 315 17.64 -8.15 -0.32
CA ARG A 315 17.48 -9.21 0.69
C ARG A 315 16.17 -9.94 0.49
N ASP A 316 16.21 -11.24 0.73
CA ASP A 316 15.01 -12.05 0.75
C ASP A 316 14.27 -11.85 2.08
N ILE A 317 12.95 -11.88 2.04
CA ILE A 317 12.09 -11.85 3.23
C ILE A 317 11.51 -13.26 3.38
N PRO A 318 12.11 -14.11 4.24
CA PRO A 318 11.70 -15.50 4.34
C PRO A 318 10.36 -15.65 5.07
N PRO A 319 9.61 -16.74 4.78
CA PRO A 319 8.48 -17.13 5.60
C PRO A 319 8.91 -17.47 7.04
N LEU A 320 7.93 -17.48 7.94
CA LEU A 320 8.06 -17.99 9.30
C LEU A 320 8.57 -19.45 9.31
N PRO A 321 9.21 -19.89 10.40
CA PRO A 321 9.75 -21.24 10.50
C PRO A 321 8.74 -22.33 10.13
N GLY A 322 9.13 -23.22 9.21
CA GLY A 322 8.28 -24.30 8.71
C GLY A 322 7.31 -23.91 7.58
N GLY A 323 7.03 -22.61 7.41
CA GLY A 323 6.21 -22.09 6.32
C GLY A 323 6.89 -22.18 4.96
N MET A 324 6.09 -22.27 3.89
CA MET A 324 6.60 -22.34 2.52
C MET A 324 6.44 -21.05 1.73
N ASN A 325 5.45 -20.22 2.09
CA ASN A 325 5.12 -19.00 1.40
C ASN A 325 4.98 -17.80 2.35
N ALA A 326 5.37 -16.63 1.85
CA ALA A 326 5.08 -15.35 2.48
C ALA A 326 4.65 -14.34 1.40
N ARG A 327 3.94 -13.31 1.82
CA ARG A 327 3.48 -12.21 0.97
C ARG A 327 3.63 -10.91 1.73
N VAL A 328 4.27 -9.93 1.10
CA VAL A 328 4.38 -8.56 1.64
C VAL A 328 3.29 -7.68 1.03
N VAL A 329 2.79 -6.72 1.81
CA VAL A 329 1.69 -5.84 1.38
C VAL A 329 2.06 -4.37 1.41
N ASP A 330 2.94 -3.96 2.32
CA ASP A 330 3.18 -2.53 2.61
C ASP A 330 4.54 -2.31 3.27
N ILE A 331 5.14 -1.12 3.10
CA ILE A 331 6.38 -0.70 3.76
C ILE A 331 6.29 0.72 4.32
N GLY A 332 6.58 0.88 5.61
CA GLY A 332 6.58 2.18 6.28
C GLY A 332 7.88 2.95 6.06
N ASP A 333 7.85 4.25 6.32
CA ASP A 333 8.99 5.17 6.23
C ASP A 333 10.10 4.85 7.25
N ASN A 334 9.78 4.06 8.29
CA ASN A 334 10.75 3.50 9.23
C ASN A 334 11.43 2.20 8.75
N GLY A 335 11.09 1.71 7.56
CA GLY A 335 11.62 0.47 6.96
C GLY A 335 10.93 -0.82 7.43
N THR A 336 9.85 -0.72 8.21
CA THR A 336 9.03 -1.86 8.61
C THR A 336 8.19 -2.33 7.45
N VAL A 337 8.21 -3.63 7.18
CA VAL A 337 7.42 -4.29 6.14
C VAL A 337 6.30 -5.07 6.79
N ALA A 338 5.07 -4.93 6.30
CA ALA A 338 3.92 -5.72 6.74
C ALA A 338 3.57 -6.81 5.71
N GLY A 339 2.98 -7.90 6.19
CA GLY A 339 2.58 -8.99 5.31
C GLY A 339 1.86 -10.14 6.01
N ARG A 340 1.90 -11.30 5.35
CA ARG A 340 1.44 -12.59 5.84
C ARG A 340 2.52 -13.63 5.58
N SER A 341 2.64 -14.60 6.48
CA SER A 341 3.41 -15.81 6.26
C SER A 341 2.61 -17.05 6.62
N GLU A 342 2.80 -18.12 5.87
CA GLU A 342 2.40 -19.46 6.30
C GLU A 342 3.30 -19.95 7.45
N LEU A 343 2.75 -20.83 8.28
CA LEU A 343 3.45 -21.63 9.28
C LEU A 343 3.56 -23.09 8.83
N GLY A 344 4.34 -23.90 9.54
CA GLY A 344 4.55 -25.31 9.20
C GLY A 344 3.30 -26.20 9.32
N ASP A 345 2.27 -25.75 10.02
CA ASP A 345 0.98 -26.43 10.12
C ASP A 345 -0.02 -25.99 9.03
N GLY A 346 0.37 -25.07 8.14
CA GLY A 346 -0.46 -24.52 7.07
C GLY A 346 -1.35 -23.35 7.47
N SER A 347 -1.41 -22.99 8.76
CA SER A 347 -2.01 -21.73 9.20
C SER A 347 -1.21 -20.54 8.66
N SER A 348 -1.75 -19.33 8.75
CA SER A 348 -1.07 -18.14 8.30
C SER A 348 -1.23 -16.99 9.26
N HIS A 349 -0.14 -16.33 9.60
CA HIS A 349 -0.15 -15.17 10.48
C HIS A 349 0.27 -13.90 9.73
N ALA A 350 -0.25 -12.78 10.20
CA ALA A 350 0.29 -11.47 9.94
C ALA A 350 1.74 -11.41 10.43
N ILE A 351 2.60 -10.78 9.64
CA ILE A 351 4.02 -10.64 9.98
C ILE A 351 4.46 -9.19 9.82
N THR A 352 5.49 -8.83 10.58
CA THR A 352 6.33 -7.69 10.26
C THR A 352 7.73 -8.17 9.88
N TRP A 353 8.46 -7.40 9.09
CA TRP A 353 9.86 -7.64 8.82
C TRP A 353 10.66 -6.34 8.82
N THR A 354 11.89 -6.38 9.32
CA THR A 354 12.87 -5.31 9.13
C THR A 354 14.21 -5.92 8.69
N PRO A 355 15.08 -5.17 7.99
CA PRO A 355 16.39 -5.67 7.58
C PRO A 355 17.26 -6.16 8.75
N THR A 356 17.09 -5.59 9.95
CA THR A 356 17.88 -5.90 11.15
C THR A 356 17.18 -6.90 12.09
N GLY A 357 15.86 -6.86 12.17
CA GLY A 357 15.07 -7.72 13.06
C GLY A 357 14.60 -9.04 12.44
N GLY A 358 14.61 -9.16 11.11
CA GLY A 358 14.05 -10.33 10.43
C GLY A 358 12.52 -10.38 10.51
N THR A 359 11.94 -11.55 10.21
CA THR A 359 10.48 -11.76 10.22
C THR A 359 10.00 -12.00 11.65
N VAL A 360 9.01 -11.23 12.09
CA VAL A 360 8.36 -11.35 13.41
C VAL A 360 6.91 -11.73 13.20
N ASP A 361 6.48 -12.77 13.91
CA ASP A 361 5.10 -13.24 13.96
C ASP A 361 4.25 -12.30 14.84
N GLN A 362 3.16 -11.78 14.29
CA GLN A 362 2.23 -10.88 14.99
C GLN A 362 1.04 -11.62 15.61
N GLY A 363 0.97 -12.95 15.42
CA GLY A 363 -0.06 -13.80 15.99
C GLY A 363 -1.47 -13.50 15.46
N THR A 364 -2.47 -13.82 16.28
CA THR A 364 -3.89 -13.70 15.95
C THR A 364 -4.65 -12.99 17.07
N LEU A 365 -5.86 -12.54 16.77
CA LEU A 365 -6.86 -12.24 17.80
C LEU A 365 -7.20 -13.51 18.58
N ALA A 366 -7.59 -13.33 19.84
CA ALA A 366 -7.87 -14.44 20.75
C ALA A 366 -8.91 -15.40 20.18
N GLY A 367 -8.53 -16.68 20.09
CA GLY A 367 -9.41 -17.76 19.64
C GLY A 367 -9.42 -18.03 18.14
N GLY A 368 -8.60 -17.34 17.34
CA GLY A 368 -8.39 -17.64 15.91
C GLY A 368 -7.03 -18.24 15.59
N GLU A 369 -6.92 -18.86 14.41
CA GLU A 369 -5.69 -19.52 13.93
C GLU A 369 -5.04 -18.81 12.74
N ASN A 370 -5.78 -17.94 12.03
CA ASN A 370 -5.25 -17.21 10.89
C ASN A 370 -5.37 -15.70 11.05
N SER A 371 -4.35 -14.98 10.58
CA SER A 371 -4.34 -13.53 10.44
C SER A 371 -3.59 -13.09 9.18
N THR A 372 -3.86 -11.88 8.71
CA THR A 372 -3.24 -11.32 7.51
C THR A 372 -3.22 -9.80 7.63
N ALA A 373 -2.04 -9.20 7.52
CA ALA A 373 -1.91 -7.74 7.39
C ALA A 373 -2.44 -7.29 6.02
N SER A 374 -3.13 -6.15 6.00
CA SER A 374 -3.63 -5.54 4.76
C SER A 374 -3.04 -4.15 4.51
N ALA A 375 -2.66 -3.43 5.57
CA ALA A 375 -2.06 -2.11 5.48
C ALA A 375 -1.17 -1.81 6.70
N LEU A 376 -0.25 -0.88 6.51
CA LEU A 376 0.66 -0.33 7.49
C LEU A 376 0.58 1.20 7.44
N SER A 377 0.67 1.87 8.59
CA SER A 377 0.71 3.32 8.63
C SER A 377 1.99 3.83 7.97
N GLN A 378 1.94 5.03 7.41
CA GLN A 378 3.09 5.60 6.69
C GLN A 378 4.35 5.68 7.56
N ASP A 379 4.21 5.98 8.85
CA ASP A 379 5.34 6.01 9.80
C ASP A 379 5.84 4.60 10.21
N GLY A 380 5.14 3.55 9.79
CA GLY A 380 5.43 2.15 10.10
C GLY A 380 5.11 1.74 11.54
N CYS A 381 4.34 2.54 12.28
CA CYS A 381 4.05 2.30 13.69
C CYS A 381 2.75 1.55 13.97
N TYR A 382 1.83 1.49 13.02
CA TYR A 382 0.57 0.80 13.18
C TYR A 382 0.27 -0.11 12.00
N MET A 383 -0.24 -1.30 12.28
CA MET A 383 -0.64 -2.28 11.27
C MET A 383 -2.10 -2.66 11.46
N THR A 384 -2.80 -2.87 10.35
CA THR A 384 -4.17 -3.39 10.34
C THR A 384 -4.31 -4.54 9.36
N GLY A 385 -5.46 -5.20 9.40
CA GLY A 385 -5.79 -6.27 8.50
C GLY A 385 -6.97 -7.05 9.03
N LYS A 386 -6.91 -8.38 8.89
CA LYS A 386 -7.95 -9.28 9.37
C LYS A 386 -7.35 -10.43 10.17
N SER A 387 -8.06 -10.86 11.21
CA SER A 387 -7.73 -12.03 12.00
C SER A 387 -8.99 -12.82 12.28
N GLU A 388 -8.86 -14.14 12.22
CA GLU A 388 -9.88 -15.04 12.72
C GLU A 388 -10.06 -14.85 14.23
N VAL A 389 -11.28 -15.11 14.66
CA VAL A 389 -11.69 -15.29 16.06
C VAL A 389 -12.46 -16.62 16.14
N THR A 390 -13.06 -16.93 17.29
CA THR A 390 -13.83 -18.17 17.48
C THR A 390 -14.90 -18.36 16.40
N GLN A 391 -15.18 -19.62 16.05
CA GLN A 391 -16.18 -20.01 15.02
C GLN A 391 -15.86 -19.54 13.59
N LEU A 392 -14.58 -19.33 13.26
CA LEU A 392 -14.12 -18.89 11.92
C LEU A 392 -14.71 -17.53 11.49
N ALA A 393 -15.19 -16.73 12.46
CA ALA A 393 -15.48 -15.33 12.24
C ALA A 393 -14.18 -14.57 12.00
N THR A 394 -14.22 -13.50 11.23
CA THR A 394 -13.02 -12.68 10.92
C THR A 394 -13.27 -11.25 11.35
N HIS A 395 -12.41 -10.73 12.22
CA HIS A 395 -12.47 -9.35 12.66
C HIS A 395 -11.29 -8.55 12.11
N ALA A 396 -11.50 -7.25 11.97
CA ALA A 396 -10.41 -6.33 11.69
C ALA A 396 -9.60 -6.11 12.97
N PHE A 397 -8.29 -5.98 12.84
CA PHE A 397 -7.41 -5.76 13.97
C PHE A 397 -6.60 -4.47 13.85
N ILE A 398 -6.05 -4.03 14.97
CA ILE A 398 -4.98 -3.04 15.04
C ILE A 398 -3.84 -3.55 15.89
N GLN A 399 -2.62 -3.29 15.42
CA GLN A 399 -1.38 -3.57 16.12
C GLN A 399 -0.57 -2.29 16.24
N ASN A 400 -0.09 -1.97 17.45
CA ASN A 400 0.90 -0.91 17.65
C ASN A 400 2.30 -1.54 17.69
N LEU A 401 3.16 -1.15 16.75
CA LEU A 401 4.49 -1.69 16.52
C LEU A 401 5.60 -0.83 17.16
N CYS A 402 5.28 0.41 17.52
CA CYS A 402 6.22 1.39 18.09
C CYS A 402 6.02 1.62 19.59
N ALA A 403 4.96 1.06 20.19
CA ALA A 403 4.78 1.05 21.64
C ALA A 403 5.77 0.07 22.31
N PRO A 404 6.38 0.45 23.45
CA PRO A 404 7.35 -0.37 24.16
C PRO A 404 6.76 -1.60 24.84
#